data_AF-A0A0C2MZ59-F1
#
_entry.id   AF-A0A0C2MZ59-F1
#
_cell.length_a   1.000
_cell.length_b   1.000
_cell.length_c   1.000
_cell.angle_alpha   90.00
_cell.angle_beta   90.00
_cell.angle_gamma   90.00
#
_symmetry.space_group_name_H-M   'P 1'
#
loop_
_entity.id
_entity.type
_entity.pdbx_description
1 polymer ?
#
loop_
_entity_poly.entity_id
_entity_poly.type
_entity_poly.pdbx_seq_one_letter_code
_entity_poly.pdbx_strand_id
1 'polypeptide(L)'
;MTKQFPALKNDLIFRVIKGEKVERTPIWIMRQAGRYLPGRLTVFIEFREVRKHHDFFEVVETPELCSQITIQPITRYDFDAAIIFSDILIVCQAIGIRVNMVPGKGPVIENPIVSPADIKKLDFNINIETAFKYLLDGITLTRFKLEGRCPLIGFCGAPWTLMCYMVDSDSKAAQKSLSGVRKWLFAYPDDAKHLLNQTAEIVGNLLVKQYEAGAQVVIV
;
A
#
# COMPACT_ATOMS: atom_id res chain seq x y z
N MET A 1 -12.96 22.08 -4.57
CA MET A 1 -12.15 22.93 -3.69
C MET A 1 -10.81 22.23 -3.48
N THR A 2 -9.70 22.86 -3.86
CA THR A 2 -8.36 22.34 -3.59
C THR A 2 -8.14 22.35 -2.08
N LYS A 3 -7.96 21.17 -1.47
CA LYS A 3 -7.69 21.04 -0.03
C LYS A 3 -6.41 21.81 0.30
N GLN A 4 -6.47 22.77 1.21
CA GLN A 4 -5.28 23.49 1.66
C GLN A 4 -4.62 22.70 2.80
N PHE A 5 -3.59 21.93 2.48
CA PHE A 5 -2.81 21.19 3.46
C PHE A 5 -1.81 22.09 4.21
N PRO A 6 -1.40 21.72 5.44
CA PRO A 6 -0.32 22.40 6.14
C PRO A 6 0.95 22.49 5.30
N ALA A 7 1.63 23.64 5.36
CA ALA A 7 2.89 23.87 4.67
C ALA A 7 3.97 22.92 5.20
N LEU A 8 4.77 22.35 4.29
CA LEU A 8 5.82 21.42 4.64
C LEU A 8 6.99 22.15 5.33
N LYS A 9 7.48 21.58 6.44
CA LYS A 9 8.57 22.11 7.26
C LYS A 9 9.90 21.40 7.00
N ASN A 10 9.85 20.11 6.64
CA ASN A 10 11.01 19.30 6.26
C ASN A 10 10.82 18.79 4.82
N ASP A 11 11.61 19.32 3.88
CA ASP A 11 11.55 19.01 2.45
C ASP A 11 12.78 18.25 1.92
N LEU A 12 13.63 17.74 2.83
CA LEU A 12 14.90 17.08 2.51
C LEU A 12 14.76 16.00 1.44
N ILE A 13 13.72 15.16 1.53
CA ILE A 13 13.48 14.08 0.57
C ILE A 13 13.26 14.62 -0.85
N PHE A 14 12.53 15.72 -1.03
CA PHE A 14 12.32 16.26 -2.38
C PHE A 14 13.59 16.82 -2.98
N ARG A 15 14.37 17.53 -2.16
CA ARG A 15 15.66 18.08 -2.58
C ARG A 15 16.59 16.95 -3.01
N VAL A 16 16.67 15.86 -2.24
CA VAL A 16 17.45 14.67 -2.61
C VAL A 16 16.93 13.99 -3.88
N ILE A 17 15.61 13.82 -4.03
CA ILE A 17 15.02 13.23 -5.25
C ILE A 17 15.37 14.06 -6.50
N LYS A 18 15.46 15.40 -6.35
CA LYS A 18 15.87 16.32 -7.41
C LYS A 18 17.39 16.37 -7.64
N GLY A 19 18.18 15.65 -6.85
CA GLY A 19 19.64 15.66 -6.92
C GLY A 19 20.28 16.91 -6.30
N GLU A 20 19.55 17.66 -5.49
CA GLU A 20 20.07 18.86 -4.82
C GLU A 20 20.95 18.48 -3.61
N LYS A 21 21.91 19.36 -3.28
CA LYS A 21 22.70 19.22 -2.06
C LYS A 21 21.85 19.53 -0.84
N VAL A 22 21.94 18.69 0.18
CA VAL A 22 21.23 18.83 1.46
C VAL A 22 22.19 18.84 2.64
N GLU A 23 21.73 19.38 3.76
CA GLU A 23 22.47 19.51 5.02
C GLU A 23 22.72 18.16 5.72
N ARG A 24 21.86 17.17 5.49
CA ARG A 24 22.03 15.79 5.93
C ARG A 24 21.22 14.84 5.03
N THR A 25 21.61 13.57 5.00
CA THR A 25 20.86 12.53 4.28
C THR A 25 19.49 12.31 4.97
N PRO A 26 18.36 12.38 4.25
CA PRO A 26 17.06 12.04 4.81
C PRO A 26 16.92 10.52 5.01
N ILE A 27 16.22 10.12 6.07
CA ILE A 27 15.96 8.73 6.41
C ILE A 27 14.46 8.46 6.63
N TRP A 28 14.00 7.38 6.02
CA TRP A 28 12.76 6.69 6.35
C TRP A 28 13.00 5.20 6.19
N ILE A 29 12.15 4.36 6.77
CA ILE A 29 12.39 2.90 6.78
C ILE A 29 11.14 2.20 6.24
N MET A 30 11.34 1.29 5.27
CA MET A 30 10.28 0.41 4.81
C MET A 30 9.73 -0.40 6.01
N ARG A 31 8.40 -0.40 6.17
CA ARG A 31 7.70 -0.98 7.33
C ARG A 31 8.02 -0.31 8.68
N GLN A 32 8.35 0.99 8.68
CA GLN A 32 8.50 1.79 9.91
C GLN A 32 7.26 1.75 10.81
N ALA A 33 6.06 1.69 10.21
CA ALA A 33 4.84 1.37 10.94
C ALA A 33 4.64 -0.15 10.93
N GLY A 34 4.98 -0.82 12.04
CA GLY A 34 4.92 -2.28 12.07
C GLY A 34 5.15 -2.93 13.44
N ARG A 35 5.20 -4.26 13.42
CA ARG A 35 5.23 -5.15 14.60
C ARG A 35 6.39 -4.92 15.59
N TYR A 36 7.44 -4.22 15.17
CA TYR A 36 8.60 -3.92 16.02
C TYR A 36 8.32 -2.79 17.01
N LEU A 37 7.31 -1.96 16.75
CA LEU A 37 6.84 -0.98 17.71
C LEU A 37 6.23 -1.72 18.92
N PRO A 38 6.58 -1.32 20.16
CA PRO A 38 6.03 -1.93 21.37
C PRO A 38 4.50 -1.77 21.46
N GLY A 39 3.87 -2.37 22.47
CA GLY A 39 2.41 -2.27 22.65
C GLY A 39 1.96 -0.97 23.34
N ARG A 40 2.87 -0.21 23.96
CA ARG A 40 2.50 0.92 24.80
C ARG A 40 3.54 2.03 24.74
N LEU A 41 3.11 3.21 24.33
CA LEU A 41 3.60 4.47 24.87
C LEU A 41 2.46 5.10 25.68
N THR A 42 2.78 5.84 26.73
CA THR A 42 1.86 6.39 27.75
C THR A 42 0.76 7.32 27.19
N VAL A 43 0.75 7.58 25.88
CA VAL A 43 -0.17 8.51 25.20
C VAL A 43 -0.82 7.89 23.94
N PHE A 44 -0.39 6.71 23.45
CA PHE A 44 -0.92 6.11 22.21
C PHE A 44 -1.01 4.57 22.29
N ILE A 45 -2.11 4.04 21.75
CA ILE A 45 -2.24 2.61 21.43
C ILE A 45 -1.37 2.36 20.19
N GLU A 46 -0.27 1.63 20.37
CA GLU A 46 0.70 1.33 19.29
C GLU A 46 0.23 0.14 18.43
N PHE A 47 0.83 -0.05 17.25
CA PHE A 47 0.46 -1.04 16.22
C PHE A 47 0.02 -2.41 16.76
N ARG A 48 0.76 -2.97 17.72
CA ARG A 48 0.46 -4.30 18.28
C ARG A 48 -0.86 -4.34 19.04
N GLU A 49 -1.22 -3.30 19.78
CA GLU A 49 -2.49 -3.26 20.51
C GLU A 49 -3.67 -2.99 19.58
N VAL A 50 -3.52 -2.11 18.57
CA VAL A 50 -4.55 -1.94 17.53
C VAL A 50 -4.83 -3.28 16.83
N ARG A 51 -3.79 -4.02 16.45
CA ARG A 51 -3.91 -5.32 15.77
C ARG A 51 -4.40 -6.47 16.65
N LYS A 52 -4.46 -6.31 17.98
CA LYS A 52 -5.09 -7.30 18.87
C LYS A 52 -6.60 -7.24 18.83
N HIS A 53 -7.16 -6.08 18.49
CA HIS A 53 -8.60 -5.83 18.53
C HIS A 53 -9.24 -5.73 17.15
N HIS A 54 -8.43 -5.67 16.08
CA HIS A 54 -8.91 -5.47 14.72
C HIS A 54 -8.21 -6.38 13.71
N ASP A 55 -8.98 -6.85 12.72
CA ASP A 55 -8.45 -7.60 11.58
C ASP A 55 -7.56 -6.71 10.70
N PHE A 56 -6.69 -7.32 9.88
CA PHE A 56 -5.66 -6.54 9.17
C PHE A 56 -6.29 -5.56 8.18
N PHE A 57 -7.25 -6.04 7.39
CA PHE A 57 -7.95 -5.21 6.43
C PHE A 57 -8.88 -4.21 7.10
N GLU A 58 -9.47 -4.53 8.25
CA GLU A 58 -10.23 -3.56 9.04
C GLU A 58 -9.39 -2.32 9.42
N VAL A 59 -8.13 -2.54 9.82
CA VAL A 59 -7.19 -1.45 10.11
C VAL A 59 -6.82 -0.66 8.84
N VAL A 60 -6.64 -1.34 7.71
CA VAL A 60 -6.34 -0.69 6.42
C VAL A 60 -7.54 0.12 5.91
N GLU A 61 -8.75 -0.39 6.13
CA GLU A 61 -10.02 0.17 5.66
C GLU A 61 -10.59 1.24 6.60
N THR A 62 -9.98 1.46 7.76
CA THR A 62 -10.38 2.52 8.71
C THR A 62 -9.38 3.70 8.66
N PRO A 63 -9.75 4.84 8.06
CA PRO A 63 -8.87 6.00 7.89
C PRO A 63 -8.17 6.45 9.19
N GLU A 64 -8.90 6.46 10.30
CA GLU A 64 -8.41 6.90 11.61
C GLU A 64 -7.31 5.96 12.13
N LEU A 65 -7.50 4.64 12.01
CA LEU A 65 -6.56 3.63 12.46
C LEU A 65 -5.30 3.61 11.58
N CYS A 66 -5.49 3.63 10.26
CA CYS A 66 -4.38 3.75 9.29
C CYS A 66 -3.54 5.02 9.57
N SER A 67 -4.21 6.15 9.80
CA SER A 67 -3.55 7.41 10.09
C SER A 67 -2.79 7.40 11.41
N GLN A 68 -3.41 6.87 12.47
CA GLN A 68 -2.79 6.71 13.77
C GLN A 68 -1.51 5.86 13.68
N ILE A 69 -1.58 4.71 13.00
CA ILE A 69 -0.45 3.81 12.83
C ILE A 69 0.67 4.46 12.00
N THR A 70 0.31 5.19 10.95
CA THR A 70 1.28 5.90 10.10
C THR A 70 2.12 6.91 10.87
N ILE A 71 1.55 7.59 11.86
CA ILE A 71 2.19 8.68 12.60
C ILE A 71 3.10 8.17 13.73
N GLN A 72 2.85 6.97 14.27
CA GLN A 72 3.61 6.42 15.40
C GLN A 72 5.14 6.49 15.22
N PRO A 73 5.72 6.08 14.07
CA PRO A 73 7.18 6.12 13.88
C PRO A 73 7.71 7.55 13.77
N ILE A 74 6.93 8.47 13.20
CA ILE A 74 7.30 9.88 13.08
C ILE A 74 7.39 10.51 14.46
N THR A 75 6.41 10.27 15.31
CA THR A 75 6.43 10.77 16.69
C THR A 75 7.58 10.18 17.51
N ARG A 76 7.98 8.94 17.23
CA ARG A 76 8.99 8.24 18.03
C ARG A 76 10.43 8.49 17.58
N TYR A 77 10.67 8.64 16.28
CA TYR A 77 12.01 8.65 15.69
C TYR A 77 12.29 9.86 14.80
N ASP A 78 11.30 10.73 14.56
CA ASP A 78 11.43 11.94 13.74
C ASP A 78 11.98 11.65 12.32
N PHE A 79 11.46 10.59 11.69
CA PHE A 79 11.84 10.23 10.31
C PHE A 79 11.45 11.32 9.30
N ASP A 80 12.25 11.44 8.24
CA ASP A 80 12.12 12.45 7.19
C ASP A 80 10.97 12.19 6.21
N ALA A 81 10.30 11.05 6.31
CA ALA A 81 9.04 10.77 5.65
C ALA A 81 8.15 9.84 6.47
N ALA A 82 6.85 10.07 6.34
CA ALA A 82 5.82 9.08 6.65
C ALA A 82 5.48 8.28 5.39
N ILE A 83 5.18 7.00 5.55
CA ILE A 83 4.57 6.18 4.49
C ILE A 83 3.21 5.73 4.99
N ILE A 84 2.17 5.92 4.18
CA ILE A 84 0.81 5.57 4.55
C ILE A 84 0.73 4.08 4.93
N PHE A 85 0.02 3.76 6.01
CA PHE A 85 -0.25 2.39 6.37
C PHE A 85 -1.36 1.82 5.49
N SER A 86 -0.99 0.90 4.60
CA SER A 86 -1.90 0.18 3.71
C SER A 86 -1.28 -1.16 3.31
N ASP A 87 -1.83 -1.83 2.29
CA ASP A 87 -1.28 -3.05 1.72
C ASP A 87 -1.36 -3.02 0.18
N ILE A 88 -0.43 -3.69 -0.51
CA ILE A 88 -0.44 -3.73 -1.97
C ILE A 88 -1.61 -4.57 -2.53
N LEU A 89 -2.10 -5.54 -1.74
CA LEU A 89 -3.13 -6.48 -2.18
C LEU A 89 -4.54 -5.90 -2.19
N ILE A 90 -4.73 -4.66 -1.74
CA ILE A 90 -6.00 -3.95 -1.86
C ILE A 90 -6.45 -3.84 -3.33
N VAL A 91 -5.49 -3.75 -4.27
CA VAL A 91 -5.78 -3.74 -5.71
C VAL A 91 -6.35 -5.09 -6.15
N CYS A 92 -5.78 -6.19 -5.67
CA CYS A 92 -6.30 -7.53 -5.94
C CYS A 92 -7.72 -7.69 -5.38
N GLN A 93 -7.96 -7.22 -4.16
CA GLN A 93 -9.30 -7.26 -3.53
C GLN A 93 -10.33 -6.45 -4.33
N ALA A 94 -9.96 -5.24 -4.75
CA ALA A 94 -10.86 -4.37 -5.49
C ALA A 94 -11.35 -4.98 -6.80
N ILE A 95 -10.52 -5.81 -7.46
CA ILE A 95 -10.89 -6.48 -8.72
C ILE A 95 -11.54 -7.86 -8.53
N GLY A 96 -11.77 -8.31 -7.29
CA GLY A 96 -12.50 -9.55 -6.98
C GLY A 96 -11.64 -10.74 -6.52
N ILE A 97 -10.35 -10.55 -6.22
CA ILE A 97 -9.52 -11.57 -5.59
C ILE A 97 -9.75 -11.55 -4.07
N ARG A 98 -10.13 -12.69 -3.50
CA ARG A 98 -10.32 -12.85 -2.05
C ARG A 98 -8.98 -13.11 -1.38
N VAL A 99 -8.61 -12.18 -0.50
CA VAL A 99 -7.32 -12.18 0.22
C VAL A 99 -7.59 -12.28 1.71
N ASN A 100 -7.04 -13.32 2.35
CA ASN A 100 -7.11 -13.48 3.79
C ASN A 100 -5.72 -13.32 4.41
N MET A 101 -5.63 -12.54 5.48
CA MET A 101 -4.39 -12.38 6.23
C MET A 101 -4.31 -13.42 7.36
N VAL A 102 -3.64 -14.54 7.12
CA VAL A 102 -3.56 -15.65 8.08
C VAL A 102 -2.38 -15.44 9.06
N PRO A 103 -2.62 -15.44 10.39
CA PRO A 103 -1.56 -15.29 11.39
C PRO A 103 -0.38 -16.26 11.19
N GLY A 104 0.85 -15.73 11.18
CA GLY A 104 2.08 -16.51 10.99
C GLY A 104 2.36 -16.97 9.54
N LYS A 105 1.33 -17.00 8.69
CA LYS A 105 1.43 -17.44 7.29
C LYS A 105 1.60 -16.26 6.32
N GLY A 106 0.85 -15.18 6.52
CA GLY A 106 0.80 -14.03 5.62
C GLY A 106 -0.48 -14.04 4.77
N PRO A 107 -0.49 -13.32 3.64
CA PRO A 107 -1.66 -13.29 2.75
C PRO A 107 -1.86 -14.64 2.07
N VAL A 108 -3.11 -15.08 2.02
CA VAL A 108 -3.58 -16.30 1.35
C VAL A 108 -4.65 -15.90 0.33
N ILE A 109 -4.52 -16.42 -0.88
CA ILE A 109 -5.43 -16.13 -1.99
C ILE A 109 -6.40 -17.29 -2.16
N GLU A 110 -7.68 -17.05 -1.93
CA GLU A 110 -8.68 -18.13 -1.94
C GLU A 110 -9.12 -18.54 -3.35
N ASN A 111 -9.07 -17.61 -4.31
CA ASN A 111 -9.46 -17.81 -5.70
C ASN A 111 -8.31 -17.41 -6.64
N PRO A 112 -7.20 -18.17 -6.65
CA PRO A 112 -6.09 -17.91 -7.54
C PRO A 112 -6.50 -18.00 -9.01
N ILE A 113 -5.82 -17.23 -9.87
CA ILE A 113 -5.94 -17.32 -11.33
C ILE A 113 -5.16 -18.56 -11.80
N VAL A 114 -5.89 -19.64 -12.10
CA VAL A 114 -5.28 -20.88 -12.60
C VAL A 114 -5.38 -21.01 -14.11
N SER A 115 -6.31 -20.27 -14.73
CA SER A 115 -6.56 -20.30 -16.18
C SER A 115 -7.06 -18.94 -16.70
N PRO A 116 -6.97 -18.68 -18.02
CA PRO A 116 -7.53 -17.45 -18.62
C PRO A 116 -9.03 -17.23 -18.34
N ALA A 117 -9.79 -18.30 -18.08
CA ALA A 117 -11.20 -18.19 -17.72
C ALA A 117 -11.42 -17.48 -16.37
N ASP A 118 -10.43 -17.48 -15.48
CA ASP A 118 -10.53 -16.82 -14.17
C ASP A 118 -10.38 -15.30 -14.30
N ILE A 119 -9.63 -14.80 -15.29
CA ILE A 119 -9.49 -13.35 -15.56
C ILE A 119 -10.86 -12.75 -15.90
N LYS A 120 -11.71 -13.48 -16.61
CA LYS A 120 -13.06 -13.01 -16.99
C LYS A 120 -14.00 -12.80 -15.80
N LYS A 121 -13.64 -13.33 -14.62
CA LYS A 121 -14.41 -13.17 -13.37
C LYS A 121 -14.00 -11.91 -12.59
N LEU A 122 -12.92 -11.25 -13.01
CA LEU A 122 -12.40 -10.04 -12.36
C LEU A 122 -13.09 -8.80 -12.91
N ASP A 123 -13.22 -7.78 -12.06
CA ASP A 123 -13.74 -6.48 -12.46
C ASP A 123 -12.59 -5.49 -12.63
N PHE A 124 -12.29 -5.13 -13.87
CA PHE A 124 -11.29 -4.09 -14.19
C PHE A 124 -11.89 -2.70 -14.37
N ASN A 125 -13.22 -2.56 -14.37
CA ASN A 125 -13.93 -1.30 -14.59
C ASN A 125 -14.30 -0.61 -13.27
N ILE A 126 -13.52 -0.83 -12.22
CA ILE A 126 -13.77 -0.28 -10.90
C ILE A 126 -13.63 1.25 -10.89
N ASN A 127 -14.51 1.93 -10.16
CA ASN A 127 -14.32 3.35 -9.86
C ASN A 127 -13.27 3.50 -8.74
N ILE A 128 -12.09 4.01 -9.09
CA ILE A 128 -10.95 4.15 -8.15
C ILE A 128 -11.30 4.96 -6.90
N GLU A 129 -12.03 6.06 -7.03
CA GLU A 129 -12.37 6.92 -5.89
C GLU A 129 -13.30 6.21 -4.91
N THR A 130 -14.25 5.43 -5.42
CA THR A 130 -15.21 4.69 -4.59
C THR A 130 -14.55 3.44 -4.00
N ALA A 131 -13.83 2.67 -4.82
CA ALA A 131 -13.20 1.41 -4.41
C ALA A 131 -12.10 1.61 -3.35
N PHE A 132 -11.37 2.74 -3.41
CA PHE A 132 -10.26 3.03 -2.51
C PHE A 132 -10.54 4.23 -1.60
N LYS A 133 -11.81 4.59 -1.39
CA LYS A 133 -12.20 5.77 -0.60
C LYS A 133 -11.53 5.79 0.78
N TYR A 134 -11.49 4.65 1.47
CA TYR A 134 -10.85 4.50 2.78
C TYR A 134 -9.36 4.89 2.76
N LEU A 135 -8.62 4.51 1.71
CA LEU A 135 -7.21 4.83 1.56
C LEU A 135 -7.03 6.33 1.28
N LEU A 136 -7.84 6.88 0.38
CA LEU A 136 -7.78 8.30 0.02
C LEU A 136 -8.15 9.21 1.20
N ASP A 137 -9.14 8.82 1.99
CA ASP A 137 -9.51 9.49 3.24
C ASP A 137 -8.38 9.35 4.28
N GLY A 138 -7.79 8.15 4.42
CA GLY A 138 -6.66 7.88 5.31
C GLY A 138 -5.43 8.73 4.97
N ILE A 139 -5.10 8.88 3.68
CA ILE A 139 -4.03 9.77 3.19
C ILE A 139 -4.34 11.21 3.54
N THR A 140 -5.57 11.68 3.23
CA THR A 140 -6.00 13.06 3.53
C THR A 140 -5.86 13.36 5.02
N LEU A 141 -6.41 12.48 5.87
CA LEU A 141 -6.38 12.63 7.32
C LEU A 141 -4.94 12.65 7.86
N THR A 142 -4.11 11.72 7.39
CA THR A 142 -2.70 11.63 7.77
C THR A 142 -1.93 12.87 7.36
N ARG A 143 -2.18 13.39 6.16
CA ARG A 143 -1.51 14.61 5.69
C ARG A 143 -1.83 15.81 6.58
N PHE A 144 -3.07 15.95 7.06
CA PHE A 144 -3.42 16.97 8.04
C PHE A 144 -2.74 16.75 9.40
N LYS A 145 -2.80 15.53 9.95
CA LYS A 145 -2.22 15.20 11.26
C LYS A 145 -0.69 15.22 11.30
N LEU A 146 -0.01 15.14 10.15
CA LEU A 146 1.43 15.35 10.07
C LEU A 146 1.80 16.82 10.30
N GLU A 147 0.89 17.77 10.10
CA GLU A 147 1.10 19.21 10.32
C GLU A 147 2.36 19.75 9.63
N GLY A 148 2.66 19.20 8.45
CA GLY A 148 3.82 19.54 7.65
C GLY A 148 5.16 19.06 8.23
N ARG A 149 5.20 18.21 9.26
CA ARG A 149 6.45 17.72 9.87
C ARG A 149 7.37 17.02 8.87
N CYS A 150 6.81 16.18 8.00
CA CYS A 150 7.53 15.48 6.94
C CYS A 150 6.57 15.12 5.79
N PRO A 151 7.08 14.83 4.58
CA PRO A 151 6.26 14.38 3.47
C PRO A 151 5.58 13.03 3.75
N LEU A 152 4.39 12.86 3.16
CA LEU A 152 3.66 11.59 3.14
C LEU A 152 3.89 10.85 1.82
N ILE A 153 4.37 9.60 1.91
CA ILE A 153 4.56 8.67 0.81
C ILE A 153 3.29 7.82 0.64
N GLY A 154 2.70 7.87 -0.55
CA GLY A 154 1.73 6.89 -1.03
C GLY A 154 2.43 5.74 -1.74
N PHE A 155 1.77 4.60 -1.89
CA PHE A 155 2.36 3.46 -2.59
C PHE A 155 1.32 2.55 -3.23
N CYS A 156 1.76 1.75 -4.18
CA CYS A 156 0.98 0.67 -4.76
C CYS A 156 1.91 -0.48 -5.14
N GLY A 157 1.39 -1.68 -5.38
CA GLY A 157 2.20 -2.79 -5.88
C GLY A 157 2.40 -2.71 -7.40
N ALA A 158 3.61 -3.01 -7.87
CA ALA A 158 3.85 -3.18 -9.30
C ALA A 158 2.92 -4.26 -9.91
N PRO A 159 2.42 -4.08 -11.16
CA PRO A 159 1.53 -5.05 -11.82
C PRO A 159 2.06 -6.48 -11.84
N TRP A 160 3.37 -6.65 -12.11
CA TRP A 160 4.04 -7.95 -12.07
C TRP A 160 3.95 -8.60 -10.68
N THR A 161 4.27 -7.85 -9.63
CA THR A 161 4.21 -8.34 -8.25
C THR A 161 2.79 -8.73 -7.87
N LEU A 162 1.79 -7.92 -8.26
CA LEU A 162 0.39 -8.21 -8.00
C LEU A 162 -0.05 -9.48 -8.74
N MET A 163 0.33 -9.66 -10.01
CA MET A 163 0.08 -10.89 -10.77
C MET A 163 0.68 -12.13 -10.09
N CYS A 164 1.90 -12.03 -9.53
CA CYS A 164 2.49 -13.14 -8.78
C CYS A 164 1.59 -13.59 -7.62
N TYR A 165 0.99 -12.66 -6.88
CA TYR A 165 0.01 -12.99 -5.84
C TYR A 165 -1.27 -13.55 -6.43
N MET A 166 -1.82 -12.95 -7.49
CA MET A 166 -3.07 -13.41 -8.11
C MET A 166 -2.98 -14.85 -8.62
N VAL A 167 -1.82 -15.27 -9.13
CA VAL A 167 -1.60 -16.63 -9.67
C VAL A 167 -1.20 -17.64 -8.59
N ASP A 168 -0.31 -17.27 -7.66
CA ASP A 168 0.21 -18.20 -6.66
C ASP A 168 -0.65 -18.21 -5.39
N SER A 169 -1.42 -19.30 -5.21
CA SER A 169 -2.45 -19.41 -4.18
C SER A 169 -1.94 -19.41 -2.73
N ASP A 170 -0.89 -20.19 -2.42
CA ASP A 170 -0.66 -20.48 -0.99
C ASP A 170 0.66 -21.17 -0.59
N SER A 171 1.80 -20.90 -1.25
CA SER A 171 3.06 -21.32 -0.61
C SER A 171 4.15 -20.27 -0.72
N LYS A 172 4.73 -19.95 0.45
CA LYS A 172 6.02 -19.24 0.54
C LYS A 172 7.07 -19.86 -0.39
N ALA A 173 6.97 -21.16 -0.70
CA ALA A 173 7.81 -21.87 -1.67
C ALA A 173 7.44 -21.58 -3.15
N ALA A 174 6.16 -21.63 -3.53
CA ALA A 174 5.70 -21.27 -4.88
C ALA A 174 6.00 -19.79 -5.18
N GLN A 175 5.65 -18.88 -4.25
CA GLN A 175 5.97 -17.45 -4.36
C GLN A 175 7.49 -17.19 -4.42
N LYS A 176 8.30 -17.97 -3.70
CA LYS A 176 9.78 -17.84 -3.75
C LYS A 176 10.37 -18.37 -5.05
N SER A 177 9.78 -19.40 -5.65
CA SER A 177 10.25 -19.94 -6.94
C SER A 177 9.67 -19.20 -8.15
N LEU A 178 8.58 -18.45 -7.97
CA LEU A 178 7.79 -17.81 -9.04
C LEU A 178 7.40 -18.80 -10.15
N SER A 179 7.31 -20.09 -9.81
CA SER A 179 7.16 -21.15 -10.81
C SER A 179 5.75 -21.19 -11.40
N GLY A 180 4.72 -20.86 -10.61
CA GLY A 180 3.34 -20.78 -11.09
C GLY A 180 3.18 -19.64 -12.09
N VAL A 181 3.51 -18.41 -11.69
CA VAL A 181 3.42 -17.24 -12.59
C VAL A 181 4.29 -17.38 -13.85
N ARG A 182 5.48 -17.98 -13.76
CA ARG A 182 6.33 -18.23 -14.95
C ARG A 182 5.67 -19.23 -15.91
N LYS A 183 5.13 -20.34 -15.40
CA LYS A 183 4.37 -21.29 -16.24
C LYS A 183 3.19 -20.60 -16.92
N TRP A 184 2.51 -19.72 -16.19
CA TRP A 184 1.39 -18.95 -16.70
C TRP A 184 1.81 -18.03 -17.86
N LEU A 185 2.93 -17.30 -17.72
CA LEU A 185 3.48 -16.47 -18.79
C LEU A 185 3.82 -17.26 -20.06
N PHE A 186 4.40 -18.44 -19.93
CA PHE A 186 4.75 -19.27 -21.08
C PHE A 186 3.53 -19.93 -21.72
N ALA A 187 2.54 -20.33 -20.92
CA ALA A 187 1.33 -20.99 -21.41
C ALA A 187 0.33 -20.00 -22.04
N TYR A 188 0.19 -18.80 -21.46
CA TYR A 188 -0.85 -17.84 -21.81
C TYR A 188 -0.29 -16.40 -21.91
N PRO A 189 0.65 -16.13 -22.85
CA PRO A 189 1.35 -14.84 -22.91
C PRO A 189 0.42 -13.65 -23.19
N ASP A 190 -0.58 -13.81 -24.05
CA ASP A 190 -1.51 -12.74 -24.39
C ASP A 190 -2.46 -12.40 -23.23
N ASP A 191 -2.98 -13.41 -22.55
CA ASP A 191 -3.81 -13.24 -21.36
C ASP A 191 -3.02 -12.61 -20.20
N ALA A 192 -1.75 -13.01 -20.03
CA ALA A 192 -0.87 -12.42 -19.03
C ALA A 192 -0.61 -10.93 -19.33
N LYS A 193 -0.33 -10.60 -20.59
CA LYS A 193 -0.18 -9.22 -21.03
C LYS A 193 -1.46 -8.41 -20.79
N HIS A 194 -2.63 -8.99 -21.07
CA HIS A 194 -3.91 -8.36 -20.79
C HIS A 194 -4.08 -8.07 -19.29
N LEU A 195 -3.86 -9.06 -18.42
CA LEU A 195 -3.95 -8.91 -16.96
C LEU A 195 -3.00 -7.82 -16.44
N LEU A 196 -1.74 -7.84 -16.91
CA LEU A 196 -0.73 -6.84 -16.53
C LEU A 196 -1.12 -5.43 -16.96
N ASN A 197 -1.63 -5.26 -18.18
CA ASN A 197 -2.08 -3.96 -18.69
C ASN A 197 -3.27 -3.42 -17.88
N GLN A 198 -4.29 -4.25 -17.64
CA GLN A 198 -5.45 -3.84 -16.84
C GLN A 198 -5.04 -3.46 -15.40
N THR A 199 -4.15 -4.26 -14.80
CA THR A 199 -3.62 -3.96 -13.47
C THR A 199 -2.80 -2.67 -13.48
N ALA A 200 -2.01 -2.41 -14.52
CA ALA A 200 -1.21 -1.19 -14.66
C ALA A 200 -2.09 0.07 -14.73
N GLU A 201 -3.21 0.02 -15.45
CA GLU A 201 -4.19 1.13 -15.50
C GLU A 201 -4.76 1.43 -14.11
N ILE A 202 -5.17 0.41 -13.37
CA ILE A 202 -5.69 0.59 -12.00
C ILE A 202 -4.61 1.15 -11.07
N VAL A 203 -3.39 0.59 -11.11
CA VAL A 203 -2.26 1.06 -10.30
C VAL A 203 -1.94 2.52 -10.61
N GLY A 204 -1.82 2.88 -11.89
CA GLY A 204 -1.53 4.25 -12.30
C GLY A 204 -2.59 5.24 -11.84
N ASN A 205 -3.87 4.93 -12.08
CA ASN A 205 -4.98 5.77 -11.66
C ASN A 205 -5.06 5.90 -10.13
N LEU A 206 -4.83 4.81 -9.39
CA LEU A 206 -4.80 4.86 -7.92
C LEU A 206 -3.66 5.74 -7.41
N LEU A 207 -2.45 5.67 -7.96
CA LEU A 207 -1.33 6.51 -7.55
C LEU A 207 -1.61 8.01 -7.80
N VAL A 208 -2.25 8.35 -8.92
CA VAL A 208 -2.72 9.71 -9.19
C VAL A 208 -3.73 10.16 -8.12
N LYS A 209 -4.70 9.30 -7.78
CA LYS A 209 -5.67 9.61 -6.73
C LYS A 209 -5.04 9.73 -5.34
N GLN A 210 -4.01 8.93 -5.04
CA GLN A 210 -3.25 9.08 -3.79
C GLN A 210 -2.54 10.45 -3.74
N TYR A 211 -1.96 10.91 -4.85
CA TYR A 211 -1.37 12.24 -4.95
C TYR A 211 -2.44 13.35 -4.73
N GLU A 212 -3.58 13.26 -5.41
CA GLU A 212 -4.71 14.20 -5.23
C GLU A 212 -5.24 14.20 -3.78
N ALA A 213 -5.22 13.05 -3.11
CA ALA A 213 -5.60 12.90 -1.70
C ALA A 213 -4.58 13.52 -0.72
N GLY A 214 -3.36 13.82 -1.16
CA GLY A 214 -2.35 14.51 -0.36
C GLY A 214 -1.04 13.74 -0.14
N ALA A 215 -0.83 12.59 -0.79
CA ALA A 215 0.51 12.02 -0.89
C ALA A 215 1.42 12.97 -1.69
N GLN A 216 2.68 13.08 -1.31
CA GLN A 216 3.64 13.99 -1.95
C GLN A 216 4.77 13.25 -2.67
N VAL A 217 4.96 11.98 -2.34
CA VAL A 217 5.78 11.02 -3.07
C VAL A 217 4.93 9.79 -3.31
N VAL A 218 5.12 9.12 -4.44
CA VAL A 218 4.53 7.81 -4.70
C VAL A 218 5.63 6.81 -5.04
N ILE A 219 5.48 5.58 -4.56
CA ILE A 219 6.38 4.47 -4.88
C ILE A 219 5.58 3.26 -5.41
N VAL A 220 6.25 2.44 -6.22
CA VAL A 220 5.72 1.22 -6.85
C VAL A 220 6.58 0.02 -6.49
#